data_AF-A0A4P7QVG2-F1
#
_entry.id   AF-A0A4P7QVG2-F1
#
_cell.length_a   1.000
_cell.length_b   1.000
_cell.length_c   1.000
_cell.angle_alpha   90.00
_cell.angle_beta   90.00
_cell.angle_gamma   90.00
#
_symmetry.space_group_name_H-M   'P 1'
#
loop_
_entity.id
_entity.type
_entity.pdbx_description
1 polymer ?
#
loop_
_entity_poly.entity_id
_entity_poly.type
_entity_poly.pdbx_seq_one_letter_code
_entity_poly.pdbx_strand_id
1 'polypeptide(L)'
;MKVDAADHDHLPELLLSFNGEPTPQFIRDKHSDAHHVRMIRADDGGALRTFNGGLAHENGWYTSRKARRVLHWQGAAQYDFLTRAEVEFAVVRVASESVRFEFTRGGKKQVYTIDVELVAPDGTVTLIEIKRDQRDLADPEYRAKLTAVHEICDEHGIRFKVILRHQIWDSLIHRRNVMLFCSRRFVTILPEHLERLEAHERQVGTDATFGSTAKAIAPNCPRTGEALIQALTVARRIEIDLTRSLLDTTPVTIH
;
A
#
# COMPACT_ATOMS: atom_id res chain seq x y z
N MET A 1 0.87 47.19 21.40
CA MET A 1 1.78 46.80 20.31
C MET A 1 1.12 45.62 19.61
N LYS A 2 0.76 45.77 18.34
CA LYS A 2 0.17 44.71 17.47
C LYS A 2 1.27 43.75 17.00
N VAL A 3 0.83 42.66 16.35
CA VAL A 3 1.58 41.71 15.47
C VAL A 3 2.15 40.52 16.26
N ASP A 4 1.93 39.24 15.96
CA ASP A 4 1.10 38.55 14.94
C ASP A 4 0.79 37.10 15.38
N ALA A 5 -0.19 36.52 14.71
CA ALA A 5 -0.58 35.12 14.74
C ALA A 5 0.14 34.31 13.64
N ALA A 6 0.03 32.98 13.77
CA ALA A 6 0.42 31.89 12.87
C ALA A 6 1.88 31.42 13.01
N ASP A 7 2.05 30.13 13.33
CA ASP A 7 2.33 29.19 12.25
C ASP A 7 1.88 27.77 12.62
N HIS A 8 1.36 27.07 11.63
CA HIS A 8 0.75 25.75 11.74
C HIS A 8 1.82 24.67 11.96
N ASP A 9 1.59 23.76 12.90
CA ASP A 9 2.33 22.52 13.06
C ASP A 9 2.20 21.67 11.79
N HIS A 10 3.24 21.72 10.95
CA HIS A 10 3.49 20.78 9.89
C HIS A 10 3.87 19.42 10.50
N LEU A 11 2.94 18.47 10.48
CA LEU A 11 3.25 17.05 10.66
C LEU A 11 4.22 16.57 9.56
N PRO A 12 5.23 15.75 9.87
CA PRO A 12 6.22 15.33 8.88
C PRO A 12 5.64 14.37 7.85
N GLU A 13 6.02 14.62 6.59
CA GLU A 13 5.79 13.80 5.41
C GLU A 13 6.46 12.42 5.54
N LEU A 14 5.74 11.43 6.06
CA LEU A 14 6.12 10.01 5.97
C LEU A 14 5.52 9.38 4.72
N LEU A 15 5.98 9.85 3.55
CA LEU A 15 5.81 9.16 2.28
C LEU A 15 7.13 8.50 1.90
N LEU A 16 7.32 7.26 2.37
CA LEU A 16 8.36 6.33 1.93
C LEU A 16 9.76 6.97 1.97
N SER A 17 10.50 6.79 3.06
CA SER A 17 11.94 7.10 3.08
C SER A 17 12.66 6.24 2.04
N PHE A 18 12.86 6.82 0.86
CA PHE A 18 13.56 6.22 -0.27
C PHE A 18 15.08 6.33 -0.04
N ASN A 19 15.76 5.19 -0.01
CA ASN A 19 17.20 5.16 -0.24
C ASN A 19 17.47 5.55 -1.70
N GLY A 20 17.80 6.82 -1.92
CA GLY A 20 18.88 7.33 -2.81
C GLY A 20 19.00 6.91 -4.28
N GLU A 21 18.13 6.09 -4.85
CA GLU A 21 18.16 5.76 -6.28
C GLU A 21 17.31 6.77 -7.08
N PRO A 22 17.83 7.33 -8.19
CA PRO A 22 17.09 8.31 -8.97
C PRO A 22 15.79 7.67 -9.49
N THR A 23 14.66 8.26 -9.12
CA THR A 23 13.36 7.92 -9.71
C THR A 23 13.50 8.05 -11.23
N PRO A 24 13.09 7.05 -12.04
CA PRO A 24 13.18 7.16 -13.48
C PRO A 24 12.47 8.44 -13.93
N GLN A 25 13.25 9.38 -14.48
CA GLN A 25 12.76 10.68 -14.87
C GLN A 25 11.99 10.52 -16.18
N PHE A 26 10.66 10.57 -16.11
CA PHE A 26 9.81 10.55 -17.29
C PHE A 26 9.84 11.94 -17.95
N ILE A 27 10.37 12.01 -19.17
CA ILE A 27 10.38 13.24 -19.95
C ILE A 27 8.99 13.41 -20.56
N ARG A 28 8.32 14.51 -20.22
CA ARG A 28 7.03 14.91 -20.78
C ARG A 28 7.13 15.04 -22.30
N ASP A 29 6.39 14.21 -23.03
CA ASP A 29 6.31 14.32 -24.48
C ASP A 29 5.29 15.43 -24.80
N LYS A 30 5.76 16.57 -25.33
CA LYS A 30 4.91 17.76 -25.56
C LYS A 30 3.86 17.58 -26.66
N HIS A 31 3.78 16.41 -27.27
CA HIS A 31 2.82 16.05 -28.31
C HIS A 31 1.89 14.94 -27.80
N SER A 32 1.01 15.25 -26.84
CA SER A 32 -0.07 14.33 -26.51
C SER A 32 -1.18 14.50 -27.56
N ASP A 33 -1.22 13.58 -28.53
CA ASP A 33 -2.39 13.35 -29.41
C ASP A 33 -3.56 12.74 -28.60
N ALA A 34 -3.74 13.14 -27.34
CA ALA A 34 -4.64 12.56 -26.36
C ALA A 34 -6.08 13.07 -26.55
N HIS A 35 -6.63 12.95 -27.76
CA HIS A 35 -8.01 13.36 -28.03
C HIS A 35 -9.06 12.39 -27.46
N HIS A 36 -8.64 11.23 -26.92
CA HIS A 36 -9.55 10.29 -26.27
C HIS A 36 -8.82 9.46 -25.21
N VAL A 37 -8.92 9.88 -23.94
CA VAL A 37 -8.45 9.13 -22.78
C VAL A 37 -9.67 8.70 -21.95
N ARG A 38 -9.75 7.42 -21.61
CA ARG A 38 -10.74 6.90 -20.66
C ARG A 38 -10.03 6.11 -19.58
N MET A 39 -10.24 6.53 -18.33
CA MET A 39 -9.90 5.74 -17.15
C MET A 39 -11.14 4.98 -16.72
N ILE A 40 -11.07 3.65 -16.78
CA ILE A 40 -12.16 2.75 -16.44
C ILE A 40 -11.82 2.11 -15.11
N ARG A 41 -12.79 2.09 -14.21
CA ARG A 41 -12.69 1.50 -12.87
C ARG A 41 -13.79 0.47 -12.71
N ALA A 42 -13.54 -0.59 -11.95
CA ALA A 42 -14.61 -1.50 -11.56
C ALA A 42 -15.58 -0.77 -10.62
N ASP A 43 -16.89 -0.86 -10.89
CA ASP A 43 -17.92 -0.16 -10.11
C ASP A 43 -17.91 -0.58 -8.64
N ASP A 44 -17.55 -1.82 -8.37
CA ASP A 44 -17.44 -2.38 -7.03
C ASP A 44 -16.01 -2.26 -6.45
N GLY A 45 -15.03 -1.74 -7.21
CA GLY A 45 -13.62 -1.71 -6.83
C GLY A 45 -12.89 -3.06 -6.96
N GLY A 46 -13.49 -4.03 -7.64
CA GLY A 46 -12.88 -5.34 -7.94
C GLY A 46 -11.89 -5.29 -9.10
N ALA A 47 -11.39 -6.46 -9.49
CA ALA A 47 -10.54 -6.59 -10.66
C ALA A 47 -11.37 -6.46 -11.94
N LEU A 48 -10.88 -5.68 -12.91
CA LEU A 48 -11.49 -5.53 -14.23
C LEU A 48 -11.31 -6.77 -15.12
N ARG A 49 -10.39 -7.66 -14.74
CA ARG A 49 -10.10 -8.90 -15.47
C ARG A 49 -10.55 -10.10 -14.64
N THR A 50 -11.25 -11.01 -15.30
CA THR A 50 -11.60 -12.31 -14.74
C THR A 50 -10.46 -13.30 -14.91
N PHE A 51 -10.09 -13.96 -13.82
CA PHE A 51 -9.12 -15.05 -13.80
C PHE A 51 -9.63 -16.29 -14.53
N ASN A 52 -8.79 -16.92 -15.37
CA ASN A 52 -9.14 -18.16 -16.08
C ASN A 52 -8.14 -19.31 -15.88
N GLY A 53 -7.16 -19.20 -14.96
CA GLY A 53 -6.25 -20.29 -14.60
C GLY A 53 -5.30 -20.81 -15.69
N GLY A 54 -5.33 -20.23 -16.90
CA GLY A 54 -4.59 -20.71 -18.07
C GLY A 54 -3.25 -20.02 -18.33
N LEU A 55 -2.71 -19.28 -17.36
CA LEU A 55 -1.46 -18.53 -17.53
C LEU A 55 -0.25 -19.33 -17.06
N ALA A 56 0.86 -19.21 -17.80
CA ALA A 56 2.12 -19.92 -17.52
C ALA A 56 2.90 -19.39 -16.30
N HIS A 57 2.44 -18.29 -15.69
CA HIS A 57 3.12 -17.62 -14.57
C HIS A 57 2.35 -17.87 -13.27
N GLU A 58 3.03 -17.86 -12.12
CA GLU A 58 2.36 -18.05 -10.82
C GLU A 58 1.23 -17.03 -10.67
N ASN A 59 0.08 -17.45 -10.19
CA ASN A 59 -1.08 -16.58 -10.03
C ASN A 59 -1.99 -17.14 -8.95
N GLY A 60 -2.95 -16.34 -8.51
CA GLY A 60 -3.99 -16.82 -7.61
C GLY A 60 -4.80 -15.73 -6.95
N TRP A 61 -5.31 -16.08 -5.78
CA TRP A 61 -6.21 -15.28 -4.98
C TRP A 61 -5.54 -14.83 -3.67
N TYR A 62 -5.77 -13.57 -3.29
CA TYR A 62 -5.23 -12.94 -2.09
C TYR A 62 -6.38 -12.38 -1.23
N THR A 63 -6.63 -12.96 -0.06
CA THR A 63 -7.66 -12.45 0.85
C THR A 63 -7.16 -11.20 1.58
N SER A 64 -7.75 -10.05 1.30
CA SER A 64 -7.38 -8.76 1.91
C SER A 64 -8.47 -8.25 2.87
N ARG A 65 -8.04 -7.85 4.06
CA ARG A 65 -8.88 -7.14 5.04
C ARG A 65 -9.16 -5.72 4.57
N LYS A 66 -8.15 -5.02 4.05
CA LYS A 66 -8.27 -3.63 3.56
C LYS A 66 -9.12 -3.50 2.30
N ALA A 67 -9.15 -4.52 1.45
CA ALA A 67 -10.04 -4.58 0.29
C ALA A 67 -11.44 -5.10 0.64
N ARG A 68 -11.59 -5.77 1.80
CA ARG A 68 -12.81 -6.49 2.23
C ARG A 68 -13.31 -7.50 1.17
N ARG A 69 -12.36 -8.07 0.42
CA ARG A 69 -12.61 -9.03 -0.66
C ARG A 69 -11.35 -9.83 -0.97
N VAL A 70 -11.51 -10.79 -1.87
CA VAL A 70 -10.39 -11.48 -2.50
C VAL A 70 -9.89 -10.64 -3.67
N LEU A 71 -8.57 -10.42 -3.70
CA LEU A 71 -7.84 -9.78 -4.79
C LEU A 71 -7.18 -10.84 -5.66
N HIS A 72 -6.98 -10.52 -6.93
CA HIS A 72 -6.25 -11.36 -7.85
C HIS A 72 -4.77 -10.94 -7.90
N TRP A 73 -3.88 -11.88 -8.16
CA TRP A 73 -2.47 -11.57 -8.38
C TRP A 73 -1.86 -12.46 -9.46
N GLN A 74 -0.87 -11.91 -10.16
CA GLN A 74 -0.04 -12.52 -11.19
C GLN A 74 1.44 -12.22 -10.91
N GLY A 75 2.21 -13.29 -10.78
CA GLY A 75 3.63 -13.27 -10.45
C GLY A 75 3.92 -13.03 -8.98
N ALA A 76 5.02 -13.63 -8.50
CA ALA A 76 5.45 -13.50 -7.12
C ALA A 76 5.67 -12.04 -6.66
N ALA A 77 6.05 -11.13 -7.56
CA ALA A 77 6.26 -9.72 -7.23
C ALA A 77 4.95 -9.00 -6.84
N GLN A 78 3.85 -9.24 -7.56
CA GLN A 78 2.56 -8.64 -7.19
C GLN A 78 2.04 -9.21 -5.87
N TYR A 79 2.22 -10.52 -5.63
CA TYR A 79 1.87 -11.14 -4.35
C TYR A 79 2.66 -10.54 -3.18
N ASP A 80 3.98 -10.38 -3.34
CA ASP A 80 4.86 -9.76 -2.34
C ASP A 80 4.39 -8.32 -2.05
N PHE A 81 4.05 -7.54 -3.08
CA PHE A 81 3.58 -6.17 -2.93
C PHE A 81 2.22 -6.07 -2.23
N LEU A 82 1.23 -6.88 -2.61
CA LEU A 82 -0.06 -6.94 -1.94
C LEU A 82 0.11 -7.30 -0.45
N THR A 83 1.05 -8.20 -0.15
CA THR A 83 1.39 -8.56 1.23
C THR A 83 1.95 -7.39 2.03
N ARG A 84 2.82 -6.56 1.44
CA ARG A 84 3.28 -5.30 2.07
C ARG A 84 2.15 -4.30 2.26
N ALA A 85 1.39 -4.00 1.19
CA ALA A 85 0.31 -3.02 1.22
C ALA A 85 -0.78 -3.36 2.24
N GLU A 86 -1.06 -4.66 2.45
CA GLU A 86 -2.00 -5.12 3.46
C GLU A 86 -1.61 -4.69 4.87
N VAL A 87 -0.32 -4.59 5.19
CA VAL A 87 0.14 -4.25 6.54
C VAL A 87 0.46 -2.75 6.69
N GLU A 88 0.90 -2.10 5.62
CA GLU A 88 1.35 -0.69 5.62
C GLU A 88 0.31 0.27 6.22
N PHE A 89 0.65 0.97 7.31
CA PHE A 89 -0.33 1.77 8.07
C PHE A 89 -0.95 2.90 7.23
N ALA A 90 -0.16 3.48 6.33
CA ALA A 90 -0.59 4.54 5.41
C ALA A 90 -1.53 4.06 4.28
N VAL A 91 -1.85 2.77 4.18
CA VAL A 91 -2.77 2.23 3.16
C VAL A 91 -4.10 1.90 3.80
N VAL A 92 -5.18 2.57 3.38
CA VAL A 92 -6.54 2.31 3.88
C VAL A 92 -7.32 1.35 2.98
N ARG A 93 -7.02 1.36 1.68
CA ARG A 93 -7.62 0.48 0.69
C ARG A 93 -6.57 0.04 -0.30
N VAL A 94 -6.66 -1.22 -0.71
CA VAL A 94 -5.86 -1.82 -1.78
C VAL A 94 -6.80 -2.52 -2.76
N ALA A 95 -6.52 -2.42 -4.04
CA ALA A 95 -7.20 -3.16 -5.10
C ALA A 95 -6.19 -3.64 -6.14
N SER A 96 -6.46 -4.79 -6.76
CA SER A 96 -5.62 -5.37 -7.82
C SER A 96 -6.35 -5.26 -9.16
N GLU A 97 -5.66 -4.83 -10.22
CA GLU A 97 -6.23 -4.77 -11.58
C GLU A 97 -7.56 -4.00 -11.67
N SER A 98 -7.75 -3.00 -10.80
CA SER A 98 -9.00 -2.25 -10.67
C SER A 98 -9.13 -1.08 -11.64
N VAL A 99 -8.04 -0.68 -12.29
CA VAL A 99 -7.97 0.49 -13.16
C VAL A 99 -7.42 0.10 -14.53
N ARG A 100 -8.15 0.50 -15.58
CA ARG A 100 -7.74 0.31 -16.98
C ARG A 100 -7.78 1.64 -17.72
N PHE A 101 -6.70 1.93 -18.43
CA PHE A 101 -6.57 3.04 -19.35
C PHE A 101 -6.89 2.58 -20.76
N GLU A 102 -7.73 3.34 -21.44
CA GLU A 102 -7.92 3.29 -22.89
C GLU A 102 -7.53 4.65 -23.47
N PHE A 103 -6.55 4.68 -24.35
CA PHE A 103 -6.08 5.94 -24.97
C PHE A 103 -5.56 5.72 -26.38
N THR A 104 -5.38 6.80 -27.14
CA THR A 104 -4.78 6.74 -28.49
C THR A 104 -3.40 7.37 -28.46
N ARG A 105 -2.41 6.71 -29.07
CA ARG A 105 -1.06 7.27 -29.28
C ARG A 105 -0.55 6.86 -30.65
N GLY A 106 -0.05 7.82 -31.44
CA GLY A 106 0.42 7.56 -32.80
C GLY A 106 -0.66 6.92 -33.69
N GLY A 107 -1.92 7.34 -33.53
CA GLY A 107 -3.08 6.79 -34.24
C GLY A 107 -3.51 5.37 -33.81
N LYS A 108 -2.81 4.73 -32.86
CA LYS A 108 -3.14 3.39 -32.38
C LYS A 108 -3.86 3.45 -31.04
N LYS A 109 -4.95 2.69 -30.90
CA LYS A 109 -5.59 2.45 -29.61
C LYS A 109 -4.69 1.61 -28.71
N GLN A 110 -4.53 2.07 -27.48
CA GLN A 110 -3.79 1.42 -26.42
C GLN A 110 -4.75 1.05 -25.30
N VAL A 111 -4.56 -0.14 -24.75
CA VAL A 111 -5.25 -0.62 -23.55
C VAL A 111 -4.19 -1.03 -22.54
N TYR A 112 -4.34 -0.59 -21.31
CA TYR A 112 -3.38 -0.85 -20.25
C TYR A 112 -4.09 -0.99 -18.91
N THR A 113 -3.80 -2.03 -18.13
CA THR A 113 -4.41 -2.28 -16.82
C THR A 113 -3.31 -2.19 -15.76
N ILE A 114 -3.58 -1.47 -14.67
CA ILE A 114 -2.65 -1.27 -13.56
C ILE A 114 -2.63 -2.50 -12.67
N ASP A 115 -1.46 -2.89 -12.16
CA ASP A 115 -1.36 -4.03 -11.26
C ASP A 115 -2.04 -3.78 -9.91
N VAL A 116 -1.76 -2.65 -9.26
CA VAL A 116 -2.30 -2.33 -7.92
C VAL A 116 -2.71 -0.86 -7.79
N GLU A 117 -3.85 -0.63 -7.15
CA GLU A 117 -4.29 0.68 -6.68
C GLU A 117 -4.23 0.75 -5.15
N LEU A 118 -3.65 1.83 -4.63
CA LEU A 118 -3.62 2.15 -3.21
C LEU A 118 -4.38 3.44 -2.94
N VAL A 119 -5.06 3.50 -1.79
CA VAL A 119 -5.66 4.73 -1.26
C VAL A 119 -5.10 5.01 0.12
N ALA A 120 -4.67 6.25 0.32
CA ALA A 120 -4.18 6.77 1.59
C ALA A 120 -5.32 7.40 2.43
N PRO A 121 -5.11 7.72 3.73
CA PRO A 121 -6.16 8.24 4.60
C PRO A 121 -6.70 9.60 4.18
N ASP A 122 -5.87 10.41 3.53
CA ASP A 122 -6.21 11.71 2.94
C ASP A 122 -6.98 11.61 1.62
N GLY A 123 -7.25 10.38 1.14
CA GLY A 123 -7.90 10.13 -0.14
C GLY A 123 -6.94 10.10 -1.33
N THR A 124 -5.64 10.33 -1.13
CA THR A 124 -4.65 10.26 -2.20
C THR A 124 -4.64 8.86 -2.83
N VAL A 125 -4.76 8.82 -4.16
CA VAL A 125 -4.69 7.59 -4.94
C VAL A 125 -3.29 7.42 -5.51
N THR A 126 -2.74 6.22 -5.35
CA THR A 126 -1.50 5.81 -6.02
C THR A 126 -1.73 4.55 -6.85
N LEU A 127 -1.40 4.62 -8.13
CA LEU A 127 -1.41 3.51 -9.07
C LEU A 127 0.01 2.95 -9.19
N ILE A 128 0.13 1.63 -9.04
CA ILE A 128 1.39 0.92 -8.98
C ILE A 128 1.45 -0.11 -10.10
N GLU A 129 2.49 0.01 -10.92
CA GLU A 129 2.93 -1.02 -11.85
C GLU A 129 4.09 -1.81 -11.24
N ILE A 130 4.05 -3.14 -11.30
CA ILE A 130 5.01 -4.00 -10.63
C ILE A 130 5.79 -4.83 -11.66
N LYS A 131 7.12 -4.73 -11.63
CA LYS A 131 8.02 -5.47 -12.52
C LYS A 131 9.00 -6.33 -11.75
N ARG A 132 9.48 -7.41 -12.37
CA ARG A 132 10.44 -8.31 -11.73
C ARG A 132 11.80 -7.62 -11.63
N ASP A 133 12.25 -7.06 -12.74
CA ASP A 133 13.52 -6.35 -12.86
C ASP A 133 13.50 -5.38 -14.06
N GLN A 134 14.61 -4.67 -14.27
CA GLN A 134 14.74 -3.65 -15.31
C GLN A 134 14.56 -4.18 -16.74
N ARG A 135 14.77 -5.48 -16.99
CA ARG A 135 14.62 -6.07 -18.32
C ARG A 135 13.15 -6.08 -18.77
N ASP A 136 12.22 -6.17 -17.82
CA ASP A 136 10.79 -6.04 -18.12
C ASP A 136 10.43 -4.60 -18.61
N LEU A 137 11.36 -3.64 -18.49
CA LEU A 137 11.24 -2.26 -18.98
C LEU A 137 12.14 -1.98 -20.20
N ALA A 138 12.78 -3.00 -20.78
CA ALA A 138 13.70 -2.80 -21.90
C ALA A 138 13.00 -2.38 -23.21
N ASP A 139 11.72 -2.75 -23.37
CA ASP A 139 10.92 -2.43 -24.56
C ASP A 139 10.58 -0.93 -24.63
N PRO A 140 11.07 -0.19 -25.66
CA PRO A 140 10.77 1.22 -25.83
C PRO A 140 9.28 1.52 -26.01
N GLU A 141 8.51 0.66 -26.69
CA GLU A 141 7.06 0.86 -26.87
C GLU A 141 6.34 0.71 -25.53
N TYR A 142 6.77 -0.23 -24.70
CA TYR A 142 6.25 -0.41 -23.35
C TYR A 142 6.55 0.80 -22.46
N ARG A 143 7.78 1.32 -22.48
CA ARG A 143 8.15 2.54 -21.74
C ARG A 143 7.35 3.76 -22.19
N ALA A 144 7.13 3.90 -23.50
CA ALA A 144 6.29 4.94 -24.06
C ALA A 144 4.85 4.81 -23.51
N LYS A 145 4.29 3.60 -23.49
CA LYS A 145 2.97 3.35 -22.88
C LYS A 145 2.90 3.76 -21.40
N LEU A 146 3.90 3.39 -20.60
CA LEU A 146 3.97 3.81 -19.18
C LEU A 146 4.10 5.33 -19.01
N THR A 147 4.86 5.99 -19.88
CA THR A 147 5.01 7.45 -19.88
C THR A 147 3.67 8.13 -20.12
N ALA A 148 2.90 7.66 -21.11
CA ALA A 148 1.57 8.21 -21.37
C ALA A 148 0.62 8.00 -20.18
N VAL A 149 0.69 6.84 -19.51
CA VAL A 149 -0.11 6.58 -18.30
C VAL A 149 0.28 7.52 -17.16
N HIS A 150 1.58 7.77 -16.96
CA HIS A 150 2.07 8.75 -15.98
C HIS A 150 1.50 10.14 -16.24
N GLU A 151 1.58 10.63 -17.49
CA GLU A 151 1.04 11.94 -17.87
C GLU A 151 -0.47 12.03 -17.61
N ILE A 152 -1.23 10.99 -17.95
CA ILE A 152 -2.67 10.95 -17.66
C ILE A 152 -2.92 10.98 -16.14
N CYS A 153 -2.12 10.27 -15.34
CA CYS A 153 -2.27 10.26 -13.89
C CYS A 153 -1.99 11.64 -13.28
N ASP A 154 -0.92 12.31 -13.73
CA ASP A 154 -0.56 13.66 -13.28
C ASP A 154 -1.69 14.67 -13.55
N GLU A 155 -2.30 14.61 -14.74
CA GLU A 155 -3.44 15.46 -15.12
C GLU A 155 -4.68 15.26 -14.23
N HIS A 156 -4.80 14.09 -13.59
CA HIS A 156 -5.91 13.74 -12.71
C HIS A 156 -5.54 13.79 -11.21
N GLY A 157 -4.36 14.28 -10.86
CA GLY A 157 -3.88 14.32 -9.47
C GLY A 157 -3.67 12.94 -8.85
N ILE A 158 -3.44 11.92 -9.68
CA ILE A 158 -3.18 10.54 -9.25
C ILE A 158 -1.67 10.29 -9.28
N ARG A 159 -1.12 9.69 -8.24
CA ARG A 159 0.30 9.31 -8.23
C ARG A 159 0.48 8.02 -9.03
N PHE A 160 1.47 7.97 -9.91
CA PHE A 160 1.85 6.74 -10.62
C PHE A 160 3.27 6.30 -10.25
N LYS A 161 3.47 5.02 -9.94
CA LYS A 161 4.80 4.47 -9.65
C LYS A 161 5.01 3.14 -10.35
N VAL A 162 6.25 2.92 -10.78
CA VAL A 162 6.74 1.60 -11.19
C VAL A 162 7.63 1.07 -10.07
N ILE A 163 7.33 -0.13 -9.56
CA ILE A 163 8.06 -0.78 -8.47
C ILE A 163 8.69 -2.06 -9.00
N LEU A 164 9.99 -2.21 -8.79
CA LEU A 164 10.72 -3.44 -9.07
C LEU A 164 10.65 -4.38 -7.86
N ARG A 165 10.68 -5.70 -8.10
CA ARG A 165 10.56 -6.70 -7.03
C ARG A 165 11.56 -6.49 -5.88
N HIS A 166 12.79 -6.11 -6.18
CA HIS A 166 13.83 -5.88 -5.17
C HIS A 166 13.56 -4.63 -4.30
N GLN A 167 12.65 -3.73 -4.72
CA GLN A 167 12.26 -2.53 -3.98
C GLN A 167 11.06 -2.78 -3.06
N ILE A 168 10.41 -3.95 -3.16
CA ILE A 168 9.24 -4.27 -2.33
C ILE A 168 9.63 -4.39 -0.86
N TRP A 169 10.83 -4.86 -0.55
CA TRP A 169 11.27 -5.09 0.82
C TRP A 169 12.45 -4.20 1.18
N ASP A 170 12.26 -3.31 2.16
CA ASP A 170 13.35 -2.45 2.67
C ASP A 170 14.52 -3.25 3.27
N SER A 171 14.23 -4.40 3.89
CA SER A 171 15.23 -5.31 4.44
C SER A 171 14.65 -6.72 4.68
N LEU A 172 15.52 -7.68 5.01
CA LEU A 172 15.07 -9.01 5.46
C LEU A 172 14.25 -8.95 6.76
N ILE A 173 14.55 -8.01 7.65
CA ILE A 173 13.81 -7.80 8.90
C ILE A 173 12.41 -7.27 8.55
N HIS A 174 12.35 -6.25 7.71
CA HIS A 174 11.08 -5.69 7.24
C HIS A 174 10.18 -6.75 6.61
N ARG A 175 10.73 -7.56 5.69
CA ARG A 175 9.99 -8.68 5.09
C ARG A 175 9.45 -9.65 6.14
N ARG A 176 10.26 -10.06 7.12
CA ARG A 176 9.82 -11.00 8.17
C ARG A 176 8.69 -10.42 9.02
N ASN A 177 8.81 -9.16 9.42
CA ASN A 177 7.81 -8.48 10.21
C ASN A 177 6.49 -8.32 9.44
N VAL A 178 6.53 -7.86 8.19
CA VAL A 178 5.34 -7.76 7.34
C VAL A 178 4.67 -9.12 7.18
N MET A 179 5.43 -10.18 6.88
CA MET A 179 4.88 -11.53 6.74
C MET A 179 4.19 -12.01 8.03
N LEU A 180 4.80 -11.76 9.19
CA LEU A 180 4.23 -12.09 10.49
C LEU A 180 2.90 -11.35 10.71
N PHE A 181 2.88 -10.04 10.48
CA PHE A 181 1.67 -9.21 10.69
C PHE A 181 0.56 -9.59 9.70
N CYS A 182 0.91 -9.77 8.43
CA CYS A 182 -0.02 -10.24 7.41
C CYS A 182 -0.62 -11.61 7.77
N SER A 183 0.16 -12.54 8.33
CA SER A 183 -0.34 -13.86 8.75
C SER A 183 -1.41 -13.80 9.85
N ARG A 184 -1.48 -12.67 10.57
CA ARG A 184 -2.35 -12.46 11.75
C ARG A 184 -3.47 -11.46 11.48
N ARG A 185 -3.58 -10.94 10.25
CA ARG A 185 -4.58 -9.93 9.86
C ARG A 185 -6.04 -10.28 10.14
N PHE A 186 -6.37 -11.58 10.22
CA PHE A 186 -7.72 -12.08 10.48
C PHE A 186 -7.92 -12.61 11.90
N VAL A 187 -7.00 -12.35 12.83
CA VAL A 187 -7.26 -12.58 14.25
C VAL A 187 -8.51 -11.80 14.65
N THR A 188 -9.44 -12.47 15.35
CA THR A 188 -10.68 -11.88 15.82
C THR A 188 -10.39 -10.81 16.87
N ILE A 189 -10.79 -9.58 16.58
CA ILE A 189 -10.72 -8.45 17.52
C ILE A 189 -12.13 -8.31 18.10
N LEU A 190 -12.26 -8.57 19.40
CA LEU A 190 -13.53 -8.49 20.12
C LEU A 190 -13.69 -7.09 20.75
N PRO A 191 -14.92 -6.65 21.07
CA PRO A 191 -15.16 -5.35 21.70
C PRO A 191 -14.32 -5.11 22.96
N GLU A 192 -14.18 -6.12 23.83
CA GLU A 192 -13.37 -6.01 25.06
C GLU A 192 -11.88 -5.77 24.81
N HIS A 193 -11.36 -6.16 23.63
CA HIS A 193 -9.98 -5.86 23.26
C HIS A 193 -9.81 -4.39 22.92
N LEU A 194 -10.81 -3.78 22.27
CA LEU A 194 -10.82 -2.36 21.95
C LEU A 194 -11.01 -1.51 23.21
N GLU A 195 -11.94 -1.89 24.08
CA GLU A 195 -12.15 -1.20 25.37
C GLU A 195 -10.87 -1.18 26.22
N ARG A 196 -10.11 -2.28 26.22
CA ARG A 196 -8.81 -2.35 26.92
C ARG A 196 -7.73 -1.52 26.24
N LEU A 197 -7.70 -1.46 24.92
CA LEU A 197 -6.80 -0.58 24.17
C LEU A 197 -7.07 0.90 24.51
N GLU A 198 -8.34 1.33 24.46
CA GLU A 198 -8.76 2.69 24.82
C GLU A 198 -8.50 3.01 26.30
N ALA A 199 -8.67 2.04 27.20
CA ALA A 199 -8.31 2.21 28.61
C ALA A 199 -6.79 2.36 28.79
N HIS A 200 -5.99 1.64 28.01
CA HIS A 200 -4.54 1.75 28.03
C HIS A 200 -4.07 3.10 27.48
N GLU A 201 -4.61 3.52 26.34
CA GLU A 201 -4.33 4.84 25.74
C GLU A 201 -4.61 5.98 26.72
N ARG A 202 -5.73 5.93 27.46
CA ARG A 202 -6.03 6.92 28.50
C ARG A 202 -5.02 6.94 29.66
N GLN A 203 -4.30 5.85 29.89
CA GLN A 203 -3.31 5.73 30.97
C GLN A 203 -1.91 6.18 30.54
N VAL A 204 -1.50 5.85 29.32
CA VAL A 204 -0.11 6.06 28.85
C VAL A 204 0.01 7.09 27.72
N GLY A 205 -1.12 7.58 27.19
CA GLY A 205 -1.16 8.37 25.97
C GLY A 205 -1.15 7.49 24.72
N THR A 206 -0.91 8.10 23.56
CA THR A 206 -0.81 7.41 22.27
C THR A 206 0.52 6.69 22.09
N ASP A 207 1.57 7.15 22.78
CA ASP A 207 2.92 6.61 22.69
C ASP A 207 3.11 5.47 23.70
N ALA A 208 2.99 4.24 23.21
CA ALA A 208 3.11 3.04 24.01
C ALA A 208 4.24 2.15 23.52
N THR A 209 4.37 0.96 24.11
CA THR A 209 5.27 -0.08 23.59
C THR A 209 4.49 -1.32 23.18
N PHE A 210 5.07 -2.12 22.30
CA PHE A 210 4.49 -3.38 21.86
C PHE A 210 4.13 -4.30 23.04
N GLY A 211 5.03 -4.48 24.00
CA GLY A 211 4.81 -5.36 25.15
C GLY A 211 3.76 -4.82 26.14
N SER A 212 3.79 -3.52 26.44
CA SER A 212 2.81 -2.90 27.34
C SER A 212 1.40 -2.95 26.75
N THR A 213 1.27 -2.63 25.46
CA THR A 213 0.01 -2.69 24.72
C THR A 213 -0.51 -4.13 24.64
N ALA A 214 0.37 -5.12 24.40
CA ALA A 214 -0.04 -6.53 24.26
C ALA A 214 -0.60 -7.05 25.58
N LYS A 215 0.08 -6.70 26.69
CA LYS A 215 -0.35 -7.02 28.04
C LYS A 215 -1.65 -6.31 28.42
N ALA A 216 -1.86 -5.07 27.99
CA ALA A 216 -3.09 -4.35 28.29
C ALA A 216 -4.32 -4.98 27.60
N ILE A 217 -4.19 -5.33 26.31
CA ILE A 217 -5.29 -5.91 25.52
C ILE A 217 -5.62 -7.35 25.99
N ALA A 218 -4.60 -8.16 26.26
CA ALA A 218 -4.75 -9.57 26.62
C ALA A 218 -3.87 -9.95 27.84
N PRO A 219 -4.23 -9.50 29.06
CA PRO A 219 -3.37 -9.61 30.25
C PRO A 219 -3.04 -11.05 30.65
N ASN A 220 -3.93 -11.99 30.33
CA ASN A 220 -3.79 -13.39 30.72
C ASN A 220 -3.14 -14.26 29.62
N CYS A 221 -2.87 -13.71 28.44
CA CYS A 221 -2.31 -14.47 27.33
C CYS A 221 -1.43 -13.59 26.43
N PRO A 222 -0.10 -13.50 26.72
CA PRO A 222 0.83 -12.66 25.97
C PRO A 222 0.80 -12.92 24.45
N ARG A 223 0.77 -14.19 24.03
CA ARG A 223 0.70 -14.58 22.61
C ARG A 223 -0.55 -14.09 21.90
N THR A 224 -1.68 -14.04 22.61
CA THR A 224 -2.92 -13.45 22.08
C THR A 224 -2.78 -11.94 21.97
N GLY A 225 -2.14 -11.28 22.94
CA GLY A 225 -1.83 -9.85 22.90
C GLY A 225 -0.97 -9.47 21.69
N GLU A 226 0.12 -10.20 21.44
CA GLU A 226 0.98 -10.01 20.26
C GLU A 226 0.18 -10.14 18.95
N ALA A 227 -0.63 -11.19 18.84
CA ALA A 227 -1.46 -11.45 17.67
C ALA A 227 -2.52 -10.36 17.45
N LEU A 228 -3.08 -9.81 18.54
CA LEU A 228 -4.05 -8.72 18.49
C LEU A 228 -3.42 -7.41 18.05
N ILE A 229 -2.22 -7.06 18.55
CA ILE A 229 -1.50 -5.87 18.05
C ILE A 229 -1.25 -5.97 16.55
N GLN A 230 -0.80 -7.12 16.08
CA GLN A 230 -0.52 -7.36 14.67
C GLN A 230 -1.78 -7.17 13.81
N ALA A 231 -2.93 -7.70 14.28
CA ALA A 231 -4.21 -7.51 13.60
C ALA A 231 -4.73 -6.07 13.67
N LEU A 232 -4.55 -5.40 14.82
CA LEU A 232 -4.89 -3.99 15.02
C LEU A 232 -4.02 -3.07 14.16
N THR A 233 -2.78 -3.48 13.85
CA THR A 233 -1.91 -2.77 12.91
C THR A 233 -2.48 -2.82 11.50
N VAL A 234 -2.88 -4.01 11.03
CA VAL A 234 -3.55 -4.15 9.73
C VAL A 234 -4.89 -3.40 9.70
N ALA A 235 -5.60 -3.36 10.83
CA ALA A 235 -6.84 -2.60 11.00
C ALA A 235 -6.62 -1.09 11.21
N ARG A 236 -5.36 -0.61 11.19
CA ARG A 236 -4.97 0.78 11.36
C ARG A 236 -5.41 1.42 12.68
N ARG A 237 -5.35 0.65 13.77
CA ARG A 237 -5.54 1.10 15.16
C ARG A 237 -4.24 1.25 15.93
N ILE A 238 -3.18 0.61 15.43
CA ILE A 238 -1.83 0.68 15.99
C ILE A 238 -0.87 0.89 14.83
N GLU A 239 0.04 1.83 14.98
CA GLU A 239 1.15 2.05 14.07
C GLU A 239 2.45 1.57 14.71
N ILE A 240 3.32 0.96 13.91
CA ILE A 240 4.60 0.42 14.35
C ILE A 240 5.60 0.42 13.20
N ASP A 241 6.85 0.80 13.47
CA ASP A 241 7.94 0.71 12.51
C ASP A 241 8.36 -0.76 12.31
N LEU A 242 7.97 -1.32 11.17
CA LEU A 242 8.29 -2.71 10.81
C LEU A 242 9.70 -2.89 10.25
N THR A 243 10.49 -1.83 10.08
CA THR A 243 11.87 -1.94 9.54
C THR A 243 12.88 -2.43 10.57
N ARG A 244 12.51 -2.45 11.85
CA ARG A 244 13.37 -2.80 12.99
C ARG A 244 12.96 -4.12 13.64
N SER A 245 13.83 -4.69 14.47
CA SER A 245 13.49 -5.86 15.28
C SER A 245 12.31 -5.56 16.21
N LEU A 246 11.40 -6.52 16.33
CA LEU A 246 10.25 -6.44 17.24
C LEU A 246 10.65 -6.96 18.63
N LEU A 247 10.52 -6.09 19.62
CA LEU A 247 10.80 -6.31 21.04
C LEU A 247 9.63 -5.77 21.86
N ASP A 248 9.52 -6.15 23.12
CA ASP A 248 8.50 -5.61 24.04
C ASP A 248 8.62 -4.09 24.23
N THR A 249 9.82 -3.56 24.02
CA THR A 249 10.14 -2.14 24.09
C THR A 249 9.98 -1.42 22.75
N THR A 250 9.63 -2.11 21.66
CA THR A 250 9.41 -1.47 20.36
C THR A 250 8.28 -0.46 20.49
N PRO A 251 8.51 0.82 20.13
CA PRO A 251 7.48 1.85 20.20
C PRO A 251 6.30 1.53 19.28
N VAL A 252 5.10 1.87 19.74
CA VAL A 252 3.87 1.82 18.95
C VAL A 252 3.06 3.09 19.19
N THR A 253 2.29 3.50 18.18
CA THR A 253 1.35 4.64 18.29
C THR A 253 -0.08 4.12 18.22
N ILE A 254 -0.93 4.49 19.17
CA ILE A 254 -2.36 4.13 19.21
C ILE A 254 -3.19 5.19 18.45
N HIS A 255 -4.17 4.76 17.65
CA HIS A 255 -5.04 5.59 16.77
C HIS A 255 -6.54 5.29 16.89
#